data_AF-A0A8T7JJ78-F1
#
_entry.id   AF-A0A8T7JJ78-F1
#
_cell.length_a   1.000
_cell.length_b   1.000
_cell.length_c   1.000
_cell.angle_alpha   90.00
_cell.angle_beta   90.00
_cell.angle_gamma   90.00
#
_symmetry.space_group_name_H-M   'P 1'
#
loop_
_entity.id
_entity.type
_entity.pdbx_description
1 polymer ?
#
loop_
_entity_poly.entity_id
_entity_poly.type
_entity_poly.pdbx_seq_one_letter_code
_entity_poly.pdbx_strand_id
1 'polypeptide(L)'
;MSIDEEAKGILTELREKVAKSDDGGIYGDRSKALKDIDSLLASPSTEGMKFLLLPTANLQELSLENGWGQEFNALASKLEKLLGIS
;
A
#
# COMPACT_ATOMS: atom_id res chain seq x y z
N MET A 1 18.11 3.28 10.23
CA MET A 1 17.85 3.22 8.77
C MET A 1 17.50 4.63 8.31
N SER A 2 17.61 4.96 7.02
CA SER A 2 17.04 6.21 6.52
C SER A 2 15.52 6.07 6.40
N ILE A 3 14.79 7.19 6.48
CA ILE A 3 13.33 7.23 6.30
C ILE A 3 12.91 6.54 4.98
N ASP A 4 13.72 6.72 3.93
CA ASP A 4 13.48 6.11 2.62
C ASP A 4 13.55 4.58 2.66
N GLU A 5 14.48 4.01 3.42
CA GLU A 5 14.62 2.55 3.54
C GLU A 5 13.50 1.94 4.37
N GLU A 6 13.02 2.64 5.41
CA GLU A 6 11.85 2.22 6.19
C GLU A 6 10.56 2.28 5.36
N ALA A 7 10.37 3.34 4.58
CA ALA A 7 9.23 3.47 3.67
C ALA A 7 9.23 2.38 2.60
N LYS A 8 10.39 2.07 1.99
CA LYS A 8 10.54 0.95 1.06
C LYS A 8 10.25 -0.40 1.71
N GLY A 9 10.65 -0.59 2.97
CA GLY A 9 10.34 -1.79 3.73
C GLY A 9 8.83 -2.01 3.86
N ILE A 10 8.09 -0.97 4.23
CA ILE A 10 6.62 -1.02 4.34
C ILE A 10 5.96 -1.27 2.98
N LEU A 11 6.42 -0.59 1.92
CA LEU A 11 5.92 -0.84 0.56
C LEU A 11 6.17 -2.28 0.11
N THR A 12 7.32 -2.84 0.45
CA THR A 12 7.65 -4.24 0.13
C THR A 12 6.72 -5.20 0.85
N GLU A 13 6.42 -4.94 2.12
CA GLU A 13 5.45 -5.75 2.89
C GLU A 13 4.03 -5.67 2.31
N LEU A 14 3.57 -4.47 1.93
CA LEU A 14 2.30 -4.28 1.23
C LEU A 14 2.30 -5.03 -0.12
N ARG A 15 3.38 -4.95 -0.88
CA ARG A 15 3.54 -5.67 -2.16
C ARG A 15 3.39 -7.18 -1.96
N GLU A 16 4.01 -7.74 -0.93
CA GLU A 16 3.92 -9.17 -0.63
C GLU A 16 2.50 -9.61 -0.25
N LYS A 17 1.78 -8.78 0.52
CA LYS A 17 0.36 -9.02 0.85
C LYS A 17 -0.50 -9.04 -0.43
N VAL A 18 -0.31 -8.06 -1.31
CA VAL A 18 -1.01 -8.00 -2.60
C VAL A 18 -0.67 -9.20 -3.48
N ALA A 19 0.61 -9.59 -3.57
CA ALA A 19 1.04 -10.73 -4.39
C ALA A 19 0.44 -12.07 -3.93
N LYS A 20 0.12 -12.20 -2.63
CA LYS A 20 -0.54 -13.37 -2.03
C LYS A 20 -2.06 -13.27 -2.05
N SER A 21 -2.62 -12.13 -2.43
CA SER A 21 -4.06 -11.91 -2.51
C SER A 21 -4.63 -12.54 -3.78
N ASP A 22 -5.89 -12.92 -3.72
CA ASP A 22 -6.69 -13.18 -4.90
C ASP A 22 -7.01 -11.84 -5.60
N ASP A 23 -7.40 -11.90 -6.87
CA ASP A 23 -8.01 -10.72 -7.48
C ASP A 23 -9.27 -10.37 -6.67
N GLY A 24 -9.32 -9.13 -6.18
CA GLY A 24 -10.49 -8.63 -5.49
C GLY A 24 -11.68 -8.55 -6.43
N GLY A 25 -12.86 -8.39 -5.87
CA GLY A 25 -14.14 -8.46 -6.56
C GLY A 25 -14.30 -7.32 -7.59
N ILE A 26 -15.06 -6.30 -7.22
CA ILE A 26 -15.37 -5.19 -8.14
C ILE A 26 -14.43 -4.00 -7.92
N TYR A 27 -13.89 -3.86 -6.70
CA TYR A 27 -13.21 -2.65 -6.26
C TYR A 27 -11.71 -2.84 -5.98
N GLY A 28 -11.27 -4.06 -5.65
CA GLY A 28 -9.87 -4.40 -5.44
C GLY A 28 -9.22 -5.08 -6.65
N ASP A 29 -8.52 -4.33 -7.50
CA ASP A 29 -7.72 -4.90 -8.60
C ASP A 29 -6.29 -5.20 -8.12
N ARG A 30 -5.91 -6.48 -8.06
CA ARG A 30 -4.58 -6.90 -7.61
C ARG A 30 -3.48 -6.43 -8.56
N SER A 31 -3.71 -6.52 -9.87
CA SER A 31 -2.72 -6.14 -10.89
C SER A 31 -2.43 -4.65 -10.83
N LYS A 32 -3.47 -3.82 -10.65
CA LYS A 32 -3.33 -2.38 -10.45
C LYS A 32 -2.61 -2.05 -9.14
N ALA A 33 -2.98 -2.71 -8.04
CA ALA A 33 -2.31 -2.53 -6.74
C ALA A 33 -0.81 -2.84 -6.82
N LEU A 34 -0.43 -3.95 -7.46
CA LEU A 34 0.99 -4.28 -7.66
C LEU A 34 1.71 -3.22 -8.48
N LYS A 35 1.10 -2.75 -9.57
CA LYS A 35 1.68 -1.74 -10.45
C LYS A 35 1.89 -0.40 -9.71
N ASP A 36 0.92 0.03 -8.92
CA ASP A 36 1.01 1.26 -8.15
C ASP A 36 2.14 1.18 -7.10
N ILE A 37 2.25 0.05 -6.39
CA ILE A 37 3.32 -0.19 -5.41
C ILE A 37 4.69 -0.27 -6.10
N ASP A 38 4.81 -1.00 -7.21
CA ASP A 38 6.06 -1.14 -7.96
C ASP A 38 6.55 0.21 -8.51
N SER A 39 5.63 1.07 -8.93
CA SER A 39 5.94 2.43 -9.38
C SER A 39 6.53 3.26 -8.23
N LEU A 40 5.99 3.15 -7.02
CA LEU A 40 6.47 3.86 -5.84
C LEU A 40 7.78 3.30 -5.28
N LEU A 41 8.03 2.00 -5.42
CA LEU A 41 9.32 1.39 -5.10
C LEU A 41 10.42 1.86 -6.06
N ALA A 42 10.11 2.01 -7.35
CA ALA A 42 11.05 2.49 -8.36
C ALA A 42 11.28 4.01 -8.28
N SER A 43 10.23 4.77 -7.99
CA SER A 43 10.26 6.24 -7.91
C SER A 43 9.37 6.74 -6.77
N PRO A 44 9.90 6.83 -5.54
CA PRO A 44 9.14 7.26 -4.37
C PRO A 44 8.53 8.66 -4.55
N SER A 45 7.27 8.82 -4.16
CA SER A 45 6.56 10.09 -4.18
C SER A 45 5.58 10.19 -3.02
N THR A 46 5.71 11.22 -2.18
CA THR A 46 4.80 11.49 -1.06
C THR A 46 3.34 11.60 -1.51
N GLU A 47 3.09 12.21 -2.67
CA GLU A 47 1.74 12.32 -3.23
C GLU A 47 1.21 10.97 -3.70
N GLY A 48 2.04 10.17 -4.37
CA GLY A 48 1.63 8.82 -4.78
C GLY A 48 1.38 7.90 -3.57
N MET A 49 2.16 8.04 -2.49
CA MET A 49 1.91 7.35 -1.23
C MET A 49 0.56 7.75 -0.62
N LYS A 50 0.23 9.06 -0.60
CA LYS A 50 -1.10 9.53 -0.15
C LYS A 50 -2.22 8.84 -0.92
N PHE A 51 -2.13 8.82 -2.25
CA PHE A 51 -3.15 8.20 -3.10
C PHE A 51 -3.28 6.70 -2.89
N LEU A 52 -2.16 6.00 -2.69
CA LEU A 52 -2.14 4.56 -2.41
C LEU A 52 -2.89 4.23 -1.11
N LEU A 53 -2.79 5.11 -0.11
CA LEU A 53 -3.31 4.88 1.24
C LEU A 53 -4.72 5.45 1.48
N LEU A 54 -5.38 6.02 0.46
CA LEU A 54 -6.71 6.59 0.66
C LEU A 54 -7.73 5.53 1.14
N PRO A 55 -8.70 5.91 1.99
CA PRO A 55 -9.71 4.99 2.51
C PRO A 55 -10.61 4.32 1.46
N THR A 56 -10.63 4.86 0.24
CA THR A 56 -11.36 4.31 -0.91
C THR A 56 -10.42 3.93 -2.06
N ALA A 57 -9.12 3.83 -1.79
CA ALA A 57 -8.15 3.39 -2.78
C ALA A 57 -8.32 1.91 -3.08
N ASN A 58 -7.91 1.54 -4.30
CA ASN A 58 -7.86 0.16 -4.77
C ASN A 58 -7.18 -0.80 -3.77
N LEU A 59 -6.09 -0.35 -3.13
CA LEU A 59 -5.34 -1.17 -2.18
C LEU A 59 -6.12 -1.43 -0.88
N GLN A 60 -6.87 -0.43 -0.39
CA GLN A 60 -7.71 -0.56 0.79
C GLN A 60 -8.84 -1.54 0.54
N GLU A 61 -9.54 -1.42 -0.59
CA GLU A 61 -10.63 -2.34 -0.97
C GLU A 61 -10.12 -3.79 -1.11
N LEU A 62 -9.00 -3.96 -1.82
CA LEU A 62 -8.36 -5.27 -1.97
C LEU A 62 -8.00 -5.88 -0.62
N SER A 63 -7.53 -5.06 0.33
CA SER A 63 -7.17 -5.52 1.67
C SER A 63 -8.36 -6.03 2.48
N LEU A 64 -9.51 -5.38 2.35
CA LEU A 64 -10.75 -5.78 3.02
C LEU A 64 -11.28 -7.08 2.42
N GLU A 65 -11.32 -7.17 1.10
CA GLU A 65 -11.81 -8.35 0.38
C GLU A 65 -10.94 -9.60 0.63
N ASN A 66 -9.64 -9.41 0.88
CA ASN A 66 -8.69 -10.49 1.19
C ASN A 66 -8.43 -10.68 2.70
N GLY A 67 -9.17 -9.99 3.58
CA GLY A 67 -9.14 -10.22 5.03
C GLY A 67 -7.91 -9.70 5.78
N TRP A 68 -7.12 -8.81 5.19
CA TRP A 68 -5.92 -8.20 5.82
C TRP A 68 -6.02 -6.68 6.02
N GLY A 69 -7.25 -6.14 6.03
CA GLY A 69 -7.47 -4.69 6.17
C GLY A 69 -6.99 -4.09 7.49
N GLN A 70 -6.90 -4.87 8.58
CA GLN A 70 -6.29 -4.37 9.81
C GLN A 70 -4.78 -4.18 9.66
N GLU A 71 -4.10 -5.12 9.02
CA GLU A 71 -2.68 -5.00 8.71
C GLU A 71 -2.41 -3.88 7.71
N PHE A 72 -3.28 -3.69 6.70
CA PHE A 72 -3.21 -2.52 5.84
C PHE A 72 -3.22 -1.23 6.67
N ASN A 73 -4.22 -1.05 7.54
CA ASN A 73 -4.34 0.16 8.35
C ASN A 73 -3.12 0.39 9.25
N ALA A 74 -2.54 -0.69 9.79
CA ALA A 74 -1.33 -0.62 10.60
C ALA A 74 -0.10 -0.19 9.77
N LEU A 75 0.07 -0.73 8.57
CA LEU A 75 1.16 -0.38 7.66
C LEU A 75 0.99 1.03 7.09
N ALA A 76 -0.23 1.40 6.69
CA ALA A 76 -0.60 2.74 6.24
C ALA A 76 -0.27 3.78 7.31
N SER A 77 -0.73 3.57 8.55
CA SER A 77 -0.46 4.50 9.66
C SER A 77 1.03 4.64 9.97
N LYS A 78 1.83 3.57 9.83
CA LYS A 78 3.29 3.65 9.97
C LYS A 78 3.91 4.48 8.85
N LEU A 79 3.50 4.25 7.61
CA LEU A 79 4.01 4.95 6.44
C LEU A 79 3.65 6.44 6.46
N GLU A 80 2.42 6.77 6.83
CA GLU A 80 1.93 8.14 7.04
C GLU A 80 2.76 8.89 8.08
N LYS A 81 3.01 8.27 9.24
CA LYS A 81 3.85 8.86 10.30
C LYS A 81 5.29 9.08 9.85
N LEU A 82 5.89 8.11 9.16
CA LEU A 82 7.26 8.22 8.65
C LEU A 82 7.42 9.37 7.65
N LEU A 83 6.41 9.55 6.78
CA LEU A 83 6.45 10.55 5.72
C LEU A 83 5.87 11.91 6.13
N GLY A 84 5.36 12.05 7.36
CA GLY A 84 4.72 13.28 7.82
C GLY A 84 3.43 13.60 7.06
N ILE A 85 2.74 12.56 6.58
CA ILE A 85 1.52 12.65 5.80
C ILE A 85 0.35 12.43 6.76
N SER A 86 -0.46 13.47 6.97
CA SER A 86 -1.74 13.43 7.68
C SER A 86 -2.89 13.78 6.75
#